data_AF-A0A645B1F4-F1
#
_entry.id   AF-A0A645B1F4-F1
#
_cell.length_a   1.000
_cell.length_b   1.000
_cell.length_c   1.000
_cell.angle_alpha   90.00
_cell.angle_beta   90.00
_cell.angle_gamma   90.00
#
_symmetry.space_group_name_H-M   'P 1'
#
loop_
_entity.id
_entity.type
_entity.pdbx_description
1 polymer ?
#
loop_
_entity_poly.entity_id
_entity_poly.type
_entity_poly.pdbx_seq_one_letter_code
_entity_poly.pdbx_strand_id
1 'polypeptide(L)'
;MAIGPTFQRWAGADAREYAQRKEAEKTRLIGVLERRFPGFSGAVRYAEVATPRTIERYTMKNGGAVAGPKQMLGQHMFKRLHTKSEFHNLYCRGESTVMGTGTPTVTTSGLSAANAVLKKRGLTPFVYDKNQKNYVRQIPLPFTKEQLYADQPEPLRSVLRAAMRCRFCEHPTCCGRAGADIPGIMRRVAVGNLAGAIKCYRAHPVDESTLQEYEKRCIRSLEGGIPVEISRVIAAILEDFT
;
A
#
# COMPACT_ATOMS: atom_id res chain seq x y z
N MET A 1 -0.90 -3.48 -17.69
CA MET A 1 -1.48 -4.42 -16.71
C MET A 1 -2.48 -5.30 -17.44
N ALA A 2 -2.37 -6.63 -17.30
CA ALA A 2 -3.34 -7.58 -17.86
C ALA A 2 -4.00 -8.35 -16.71
N ILE A 3 -5.32 -8.54 -16.79
CA ILE A 3 -6.10 -9.31 -15.82
C ILE A 3 -6.80 -10.42 -16.62
N GLY A 4 -6.70 -11.65 -16.14
CA GLY A 4 -7.34 -12.79 -16.79
C GLY A 4 -7.77 -13.83 -15.77
N PRO A 5 -8.66 -14.77 -16.17
CA PRO A 5 -8.97 -15.91 -15.34
C PRO A 5 -7.70 -16.74 -15.13
N THR A 6 -7.51 -17.20 -13.89
CA THR A 6 -6.57 -18.26 -13.60
C THR A 6 -7.22 -19.61 -13.85
N PHE A 7 -6.53 -20.50 -14.54
CA PHE A 7 -6.95 -21.90 -14.69
C PHE A 7 -6.21 -22.85 -13.73
N GLN A 8 -5.30 -22.31 -12.92
CA GLN A 8 -4.60 -23.04 -11.87
C GLN A 8 -5.38 -23.00 -10.56
N ARG A 9 -5.29 -24.08 -9.78
CA ARG A 9 -5.63 -24.06 -8.35
C ARG A 9 -4.43 -23.46 -7.61
N TRP A 10 -4.62 -22.48 -6.74
CA TRP A 10 -3.51 -21.84 -6.01
C TRP A 10 -3.41 -22.30 -4.56
N ALA A 11 -4.52 -22.80 -4.00
CA ALA A 11 -4.56 -23.34 -2.66
C ALA A 11 -3.67 -24.60 -2.53
N GLY A 12 -3.10 -24.79 -1.34
CA GLY A 12 -2.33 -25.99 -0.99
C GLY A 12 -0.94 -26.11 -1.63
N ALA A 13 -0.53 -25.20 -2.54
CA ALA A 13 0.79 -25.25 -3.13
C ALA A 13 1.89 -24.91 -2.11
N ASP A 14 2.92 -25.76 -2.03
CA ASP A 14 4.15 -25.42 -1.33
C ASP A 14 4.90 -24.28 -2.04
N ALA A 15 6.01 -23.82 -1.46
CA ALA A 15 6.76 -22.68 -2.00
C ALA A 15 7.31 -22.95 -3.42
N ARG A 16 7.79 -24.17 -3.69
CA ARG A 16 8.40 -24.53 -4.98
C ARG A 16 7.32 -24.67 -6.04
N GLU A 17 6.26 -25.38 -5.73
CA GLU A 17 5.12 -25.56 -6.62
C GLU A 17 4.44 -24.22 -6.93
N TYR A 18 4.29 -23.34 -5.93
CA TYR A 18 3.74 -22.01 -6.13
C TYR A 18 4.59 -21.18 -7.10
N ALA A 19 5.92 -21.22 -6.97
CA ALA A 19 6.82 -20.53 -7.89
C ALA A 19 6.71 -21.06 -9.33
N GLN A 20 6.66 -22.38 -9.50
CA GLN A 20 6.46 -23.01 -10.82
C GLN A 20 5.12 -22.65 -11.44
N ARG A 21 4.02 -22.69 -10.66
CA ARG A 21 2.68 -22.29 -11.12
C ARG A 21 2.66 -20.80 -11.52
N LYS A 22 3.32 -19.92 -10.77
CA LYS A 22 3.47 -18.50 -11.13
C LYS A 22 4.21 -18.33 -12.45
N GLU A 23 5.29 -19.07 -12.66
CA GLU A 23 6.08 -18.98 -13.90
C GLU A 23 5.29 -19.48 -15.11
N ALA A 24 4.60 -20.62 -14.98
CA ALA A 24 3.73 -21.14 -16.03
C ALA A 24 2.62 -20.15 -16.40
N GLU A 25 1.99 -19.52 -15.40
CA GLU A 25 0.94 -18.53 -15.62
C GLU A 25 1.49 -17.25 -16.27
N LYS A 26 2.70 -16.81 -15.90
CA LYS A 26 3.40 -15.69 -16.54
C LYS A 26 3.62 -15.96 -18.03
N THR A 27 4.17 -17.12 -18.36
CA THR A 27 4.39 -17.55 -19.75
C THR A 27 3.08 -17.63 -20.53
N ARG A 28 2.01 -18.18 -19.92
CA ARG A 28 0.69 -18.25 -20.53
C ARG A 28 0.14 -16.86 -20.86
N LEU A 29 0.19 -15.92 -19.92
CA LEU A 29 -0.31 -14.55 -20.11
C LEU A 29 0.49 -13.79 -21.17
N ILE A 30 1.82 -13.91 -21.17
CA ILE A 30 2.67 -13.34 -22.23
C ILE A 30 2.31 -13.94 -23.58
N GLY A 31 2.11 -15.26 -23.67
CA GLY A 31 1.70 -15.92 -24.92
C GLY A 31 0.32 -15.48 -25.42
N VAL A 32 -0.63 -15.15 -24.53
CA VAL A 32 -1.92 -14.54 -24.92
C VAL A 32 -1.69 -13.16 -25.54
N LEU A 33 -0.83 -12.34 -24.93
CA LEU A 33 -0.51 -11.00 -25.44
C LEU A 33 0.24 -11.07 -26.76
N GLU A 34 1.21 -11.98 -26.92
CA GLU A 34 1.95 -12.20 -28.17
C GLU A 34 1.01 -12.53 -29.33
N ARG A 35 0.03 -13.42 -29.14
CA ARG A 35 -0.95 -13.74 -30.20
C ARG A 35 -1.78 -12.52 -30.63
N ARG A 36 -2.06 -11.60 -29.70
CA ARG A 36 -2.83 -10.39 -29.98
C ARG A 36 -1.97 -9.25 -30.53
N PHE A 37 -0.71 -9.20 -30.12
CA PHE A 37 0.28 -8.17 -30.38
C PHE A 37 1.64 -8.84 -30.71
N PRO A 38 1.87 -9.24 -31.97
CA PRO A 38 3.12 -9.90 -32.36
C PRO A 38 4.36 -9.03 -32.04
N GLY A 39 5.40 -9.66 -31.50
CA GLY A 39 6.62 -9.01 -31.02
C GLY A 39 6.57 -8.51 -29.57
N PHE A 40 5.42 -8.65 -28.88
CA PHE A 40 5.27 -8.21 -27.49
C PHE A 40 6.28 -8.86 -26.54
N SER A 41 6.42 -10.19 -26.62
CA SER A 41 7.30 -10.98 -25.75
C SER A 41 8.76 -10.53 -25.83
N GLY A 42 9.27 -10.23 -27.03
CA GLY A 42 10.63 -9.71 -27.23
C GLY A 42 10.87 -8.32 -26.64
N ALA A 43 9.81 -7.54 -26.42
CA ALA A 43 9.87 -6.21 -25.81
C ALA A 43 9.70 -6.23 -24.28
N VAL A 44 9.34 -7.37 -23.67
CA VAL A 44 9.15 -7.47 -22.22
C VAL A 44 10.48 -7.32 -21.50
N ARG A 45 10.64 -6.23 -20.73
CA ARG A 45 11.81 -6.00 -19.87
C ARG A 45 11.65 -6.58 -18.46
N TYR A 46 10.42 -6.62 -17.96
CA TYR A 46 10.08 -7.13 -16.64
C TYR A 46 8.63 -7.60 -16.62
N ALA A 47 8.37 -8.71 -15.93
CA ALA A 47 7.03 -9.24 -15.73
C ALA A 47 6.90 -9.86 -14.34
N GLU A 48 5.86 -9.44 -13.62
CA GLU A 48 5.47 -10.01 -12.34
C GLU A 48 4.00 -10.43 -12.39
N VAL A 49 3.69 -11.57 -11.77
CA VAL A 49 2.33 -12.11 -11.70
C VAL A 49 1.82 -12.04 -10.26
N ALA A 50 0.65 -11.43 -10.08
CA ALA A 50 -0.15 -11.55 -8.86
C ALA A 50 -1.15 -12.70 -9.02
N THR A 51 -1.28 -13.52 -7.98
CA THR A 51 -2.21 -14.67 -7.93
C THR A 51 -3.30 -14.40 -6.90
N PRO A 52 -4.35 -15.24 -6.80
CA PRO A 52 -5.28 -15.19 -5.68
C PRO A 52 -4.57 -15.21 -4.31
N ARG A 53 -3.50 -16.01 -4.14
CA ARG A 53 -2.70 -15.99 -2.90
C ARG A 53 -1.97 -14.66 -2.68
N THR A 54 -1.49 -14.01 -3.75
CA THR A 54 -0.92 -12.65 -3.66
C THR A 54 -1.98 -11.67 -3.16
N ILE A 55 -3.17 -11.69 -3.74
CA ILE A 55 -4.26 -10.78 -3.38
C ILE A 55 -4.67 -11.02 -1.92
N GLU A 56 -4.91 -12.27 -1.55
CA GLU A 56 -5.29 -12.64 -0.17
C GLU A 56 -4.23 -12.20 0.84
N ARG A 57 -2.95 -12.46 0.57
CA ARG A 57 -1.84 -12.04 1.45
C ARG A 57 -1.77 -10.53 1.67
N TYR A 58 -1.91 -9.74 0.61
CA TYR A 58 -1.70 -8.29 0.67
C TYR A 58 -2.95 -7.48 1.02
N THR A 59 -4.14 -8.03 0.76
CA THR A 59 -5.40 -7.30 0.91
C THR A 59 -6.36 -7.95 1.88
N MET A 60 -5.99 -9.11 2.46
CA MET A 60 -6.82 -9.92 3.36
C MET A 60 -8.17 -10.31 2.73
N LYS A 61 -8.23 -10.38 1.40
CA LYS A 61 -9.44 -10.74 0.67
C LYS A 61 -9.55 -12.24 0.60
N ASN A 62 -10.58 -12.75 1.26
CA ASN A 62 -10.90 -14.19 1.32
C ASN A 62 -10.81 -14.84 -0.07
N GLY A 63 -9.99 -15.88 -0.18
CA GLY A 63 -9.79 -16.64 -1.41
C GLY A 63 -9.14 -15.85 -2.56
N GLY A 64 -8.59 -14.67 -2.28
CA GLY A 64 -7.93 -13.82 -3.28
C GLY A 64 -8.89 -13.14 -4.26
N ALA A 65 -10.15 -12.92 -3.86
CA ALA A 65 -11.16 -12.32 -4.74
C ALA A 65 -10.75 -10.91 -5.19
N VAL A 66 -10.70 -10.68 -6.51
CA VAL A 66 -10.38 -9.34 -7.07
C VAL A 66 -11.54 -8.37 -6.89
N ALA A 67 -12.78 -8.85 -7.02
CA ALA A 67 -13.98 -8.02 -7.11
C ALA A 67 -15.05 -8.41 -6.06
N GLY A 68 -14.66 -8.49 -4.80
CA GLY A 68 -15.55 -8.80 -3.68
C GLY A 68 -16.37 -10.10 -3.85
N PRO A 69 -17.54 -10.18 -3.19
CA PRO A 69 -18.49 -11.28 -3.37
C PRO A 69 -18.98 -11.39 -4.82
N LYS A 70 -19.06 -12.63 -5.31
CA LYS A 70 -19.48 -12.95 -6.68
C LYS A 70 -20.85 -12.34 -6.97
N GLN A 71 -20.97 -11.65 -8.11
CA GLN A 71 -22.27 -11.19 -8.58
C GLN A 71 -23.10 -12.39 -9.02
N MET A 72 -24.10 -12.77 -8.21
CA MET A 72 -25.00 -13.88 -8.48
C MET A 72 -26.35 -13.71 -7.78
N LEU A 73 -27.36 -14.46 -8.23
CA LEU A 73 -28.64 -14.52 -7.55
C LEU A 73 -28.46 -14.91 -6.08
N GLY A 74 -29.16 -14.22 -5.19
CA GLY A 74 -28.97 -14.36 -3.74
C GLY A 74 -27.90 -13.43 -3.14
N GLN A 75 -27.02 -12.82 -3.95
CA GLN A 75 -26.04 -11.82 -3.49
C GLN A 75 -26.26 -10.42 -4.10
N HIS A 76 -27.48 -10.11 -4.54
CA HIS A 76 -27.81 -8.81 -5.11
C HIS A 76 -28.17 -7.77 -4.03
N MET A 77 -27.72 -6.52 -4.24
CA MET A 77 -28.15 -5.32 -3.49
C MET A 77 -28.19 -5.52 -1.97
N PHE A 78 -29.38 -5.59 -1.39
CA PHE A 78 -29.64 -5.69 0.05
C PHE A 78 -29.34 -7.06 0.66
N LYS A 79 -28.99 -8.07 -0.14
CA LYS A 79 -28.56 -9.38 0.37
C LYS A 79 -27.05 -9.46 0.68
N ARG A 80 -26.39 -8.31 0.69
CA ARG A 80 -24.97 -8.15 1.04
C ARG A 80 -24.84 -7.48 2.40
N LEU A 81 -23.63 -7.49 2.95
CA LEU A 81 -23.30 -6.81 4.19
C LEU A 81 -23.64 -5.32 4.10
N HIS A 82 -24.52 -4.86 4.99
CA HIS A 82 -24.94 -3.47 5.10
C HIS A 82 -23.87 -2.60 5.77
N THR A 83 -24.03 -1.28 5.62
CA THR A 83 -23.14 -0.31 6.26
C THR A 83 -23.21 -0.35 7.79
N LYS A 84 -24.40 -0.56 8.36
CA LYS A 84 -24.54 -0.79 9.81
C LYS A 84 -24.49 -2.29 10.06
N SER A 85 -23.58 -2.72 10.94
CA SER A 85 -23.56 -4.10 11.42
C SER A 85 -24.58 -4.29 12.55
N GLU A 86 -24.71 -5.52 13.04
CA GLU A 86 -25.46 -5.85 14.26
C GLU A 86 -24.84 -5.22 15.52
N PHE A 87 -23.54 -4.93 15.51
CA PHE A 87 -22.85 -4.31 16.63
C PHE A 87 -23.02 -2.80 16.58
N HIS A 88 -23.52 -2.23 17.69
CA HIS A 88 -23.97 -0.85 17.78
C HIS A 88 -22.98 0.20 17.24
N ASN A 89 -21.68 0.03 17.51
CA ASN A 89 -20.61 0.98 17.15
C ASN A 89 -19.70 0.49 16.02
N LEU A 90 -20.09 -0.55 15.29
CA LEU A 90 -19.30 -1.11 14.19
C LEU A 90 -20.04 -0.89 12.85
N TYR A 91 -19.31 -0.32 11.91
CA TYR A 91 -19.80 0.01 10.58
C TYR A 91 -18.91 -0.63 9.52
N CYS A 92 -19.52 -1.10 8.44
CA CYS A 92 -18.85 -1.76 7.35
C CYS A 92 -18.85 -0.86 6.11
N ARG A 93 -17.71 -0.80 5.41
CA ARG A 93 -17.57 -0.09 4.12
C ARG A 93 -16.65 -0.86 3.18
N GLY A 94 -16.73 -0.50 1.91
CA GLY A 94 -15.87 -1.03 0.86
C GLY A 94 -16.58 -2.07 0.00
N GLU A 95 -15.78 -2.78 -0.78
CA GLU A 95 -16.25 -3.58 -1.90
C GLU A 95 -17.15 -4.75 -1.50
N SER A 96 -16.93 -5.35 -0.34
CA SER A 96 -17.70 -6.50 0.14
C SER A 96 -19.07 -6.13 0.72
N THR A 97 -19.45 -4.85 0.67
CA THR A 97 -20.76 -4.36 1.14
C THR A 97 -21.78 -4.27 0.01
N VAL A 98 -22.99 -3.80 0.33
CA VAL A 98 -24.10 -3.56 -0.62
C VAL A 98 -23.72 -2.78 -1.89
N MET A 99 -22.73 -1.88 -1.82
CA MET A 99 -22.35 -1.05 -2.97
C MET A 99 -21.48 -1.79 -4.00
N GLY A 100 -20.82 -2.89 -3.61
CA GLY A 100 -20.01 -3.70 -4.52
C GLY A 100 -18.68 -3.07 -4.95
N THR A 101 -18.14 -3.59 -6.07
CA THR A 101 -16.81 -3.30 -6.63
C THR A 101 -16.73 -1.99 -7.38
N GLY A 102 -15.55 -1.37 -7.35
CA GLY A 102 -15.19 -0.22 -8.18
C GLY A 102 -14.90 1.03 -7.36
N THR A 103 -13.96 1.87 -7.81
CA THR A 103 -13.57 3.09 -7.09
C THR A 103 -14.77 3.98 -6.72
N PRO A 104 -15.74 4.27 -7.63
CA PRO A 104 -16.90 5.09 -7.28
C PRO A 104 -17.78 4.46 -6.20
N THR A 105 -18.05 3.15 -6.30
CA THR A 105 -18.95 2.45 -5.37
C THR A 105 -18.32 2.28 -3.99
N VAL A 106 -17.03 1.95 -3.89
CA VAL A 106 -16.33 1.85 -2.59
C VAL A 106 -16.14 3.22 -1.93
N THR A 107 -15.96 4.27 -2.73
CA THR A 107 -15.92 5.66 -2.23
C THR A 107 -17.26 6.06 -1.66
N THR A 108 -18.35 5.79 -2.39
CA THR A 108 -19.72 6.06 -1.91
C THR A 108 -20.05 5.23 -0.67
N SER A 109 -19.64 3.96 -0.62
CA SER A 109 -19.76 3.11 0.58
C SER A 109 -19.05 3.72 1.79
N GLY A 110 -17.86 4.30 1.58
CA GLY A 110 -17.13 5.02 2.63
C GLY A 110 -17.85 6.28 3.12
N LEU A 111 -18.38 7.10 2.20
CA LEU A 111 -19.20 8.27 2.55
C LEU A 111 -20.45 7.88 3.33
N SER A 112 -21.15 6.82 2.90
CA SER A 112 -22.32 6.28 3.59
C SER A 112 -21.99 5.84 5.02
N ALA A 113 -20.85 5.15 5.24
CA ALA A 113 -20.41 4.76 6.57
C ALA A 113 -20.07 5.97 7.45
N ALA A 114 -19.33 6.94 6.92
CA ALA A 114 -19.04 8.18 7.63
C ALA A 114 -20.31 8.93 8.03
N ASN A 115 -21.27 9.07 7.10
CA ASN A 115 -22.56 9.70 7.37
C ASN A 115 -23.39 8.93 8.39
N ALA A 116 -23.32 7.60 8.42
CA ALA A 116 -24.00 6.80 9.42
C ALA A 116 -23.41 7.02 10.84
N VAL A 117 -22.10 7.27 10.94
CA VAL A 117 -21.44 7.67 12.19
C VAL A 117 -21.83 9.09 12.60
N LEU A 118 -21.76 10.05 11.66
CA LEU A 118 -22.11 11.46 11.93
C LEU A 118 -23.55 11.59 12.45
N LYS A 119 -24.52 10.97 11.74
CA LYS A 119 -25.93 10.94 12.16
C LYS A 119 -26.10 10.39 13.57
N LYS A 120 -25.42 9.28 13.88
CA LYS A 120 -25.50 8.67 15.22
C LYS A 120 -24.97 9.59 16.32
N ARG A 121 -23.94 10.38 16.02
CA ARG A 121 -23.36 11.36 16.95
C ARG A 121 -24.13 12.69 17.00
N GLY A 122 -25.24 12.83 16.27
CA GLY A 122 -25.96 14.10 16.15
C GLY A 122 -25.19 15.18 15.36
N LEU A 123 -24.20 14.78 14.56
CA LEU A 123 -23.40 15.69 13.73
C LEU A 123 -23.99 15.77 12.31
N THR A 124 -23.80 16.91 11.65
CA THR A 124 -24.23 17.14 10.27
C THR A 124 -23.58 16.12 9.33
N PRO A 125 -24.35 15.37 8.53
CA PRO A 125 -23.80 14.47 7.52
C PRO A 125 -23.01 15.24 6.45
N PHE A 126 -21.99 14.59 5.89
CA PHE A 126 -21.32 15.09 4.70
C PHE A 126 -22.30 15.13 3.52
N VAL A 127 -22.38 16.31 2.92
CA VAL A 127 -23.01 16.58 1.63
C VAL A 127 -21.97 17.35 0.81
N TYR A 128 -21.87 17.05 -0.47
CA TYR A 128 -20.96 17.77 -1.35
C TYR A 128 -21.29 19.27 -1.33
N ASP A 129 -20.28 20.09 -1.06
CA ASP A 129 -20.35 21.54 -1.13
C ASP A 129 -19.26 22.05 -2.08
N LYS A 130 -19.68 22.75 -3.14
CA LYS A 130 -18.78 23.34 -4.13
C LYS A 130 -17.87 24.42 -3.55
N ASN A 131 -18.26 25.03 -2.44
CA ASN A 131 -17.51 26.08 -1.75
C ASN A 131 -16.60 25.51 -0.65
N GLN A 132 -16.63 24.20 -0.41
CA GLN A 132 -15.78 23.55 0.58
C GLN A 132 -14.30 23.73 0.20
N LYS A 133 -13.47 24.07 1.19
CA LYS A 133 -12.01 24.14 1.02
C LYS A 133 -11.50 22.82 0.41
N ASN A 134 -10.88 22.93 -0.76
CA ASN A 134 -10.28 21.79 -1.43
C ASN A 134 -8.90 21.48 -0.81
N TYR A 135 -8.69 20.21 -0.46
CA TYR A 135 -7.42 19.70 0.06
C TYR A 135 -6.60 18.94 -0.99
N VAL A 136 -7.18 18.70 -2.18
CA VAL A 136 -6.47 18.08 -3.30
C VAL A 136 -5.68 19.15 -4.03
N ARG A 137 -4.35 19.08 -3.91
CA ARG A 137 -3.43 19.91 -4.68
C ARG A 137 -3.15 19.24 -6.02
N GLN A 138 -3.60 19.86 -7.11
CA GLN A 138 -3.15 19.49 -8.45
C GLN A 138 -1.79 20.13 -8.70
N ILE A 139 -0.82 19.34 -9.16
CA ILE A 139 0.54 19.82 -9.42
C ILE A 139 0.70 19.92 -10.95
N PRO A 140 1.24 21.03 -11.48
CA PRO A 140 1.49 21.14 -12.91
C PRO A 140 2.48 20.07 -13.37
N LEU A 141 2.28 19.57 -14.59
CA LEU A 141 3.19 18.65 -15.26
C LEU A 141 4.19 19.43 -16.12
N PRO A 142 5.47 19.01 -16.21
CA PRO A 142 6.04 17.80 -15.59
C PRO A 142 6.37 17.98 -14.09
N PHE A 143 6.19 16.92 -13.30
CA PHE A 143 6.61 16.89 -11.90
C PHE A 143 8.14 16.72 -11.81
N THR A 144 8.82 17.62 -11.10
CA THR A 144 10.27 17.59 -10.90
C THR A 144 10.64 17.13 -9.49
N LYS A 145 11.90 16.70 -9.30
CA LYS A 145 12.40 16.23 -7.99
C LYS A 145 12.34 17.32 -6.93
N GLU A 146 12.52 18.58 -7.35
CA GLU A 146 12.52 19.74 -6.48
C GLU A 146 11.12 19.99 -5.91
N GLN A 147 10.06 19.64 -6.64
CA GLN A 147 8.68 19.79 -6.19
C GLN A 147 8.28 18.80 -5.08
N LEU A 148 9.04 17.72 -4.89
CA LEU A 148 8.81 16.76 -3.80
C LEU A 148 9.03 17.44 -2.44
N TYR A 149 7.96 17.47 -1.63
CA TYR A 149 7.87 18.13 -0.31
C TYR A 149 8.15 19.65 -0.35
N ALA A 150 7.87 20.33 -1.47
CA ALA A 150 8.17 21.76 -1.61
C ALA A 150 7.38 22.69 -0.66
N ASP A 151 6.28 22.19 -0.09
CA ASP A 151 5.45 22.86 0.91
C ASP A 151 5.98 22.68 2.35
N GLN A 152 6.98 21.83 2.55
CA GLN A 152 7.54 21.55 3.87
C GLN A 152 8.76 22.47 4.11
N PRO A 153 8.88 23.09 5.29
CA PRO A 153 10.05 23.90 5.63
C PRO A 153 11.29 23.01 5.84
N GLU A 154 12.47 23.60 5.73
CA GLU A 154 13.69 22.98 6.26
C GLU A 154 13.72 23.12 7.80
N PRO A 155 14.29 22.16 8.55
CA PRO A 155 15.03 20.98 8.08
C PRO A 155 14.14 19.75 7.73
N LEU A 156 12.84 19.82 8.00
CA LEU A 156 11.90 18.70 7.83
C LEU A 156 11.91 18.18 6.38
N ARG A 157 11.86 19.07 5.39
CA ARG A 157 11.88 18.71 3.97
C ARG A 157 13.07 17.80 3.62
N SER A 158 14.26 18.12 4.10
CA SER A 158 15.43 17.27 3.89
C SER A 158 15.28 15.89 4.54
N VAL A 159 14.70 15.80 5.74
CA VAL A 159 14.47 14.52 6.45
C VAL A 159 13.45 13.66 5.68
N LEU A 160 12.35 14.25 5.22
CA LEU A 160 11.34 13.56 4.41
C LEU A 160 11.95 13.00 3.11
N ARG A 161 12.80 13.79 2.43
CA ARG A 161 13.53 13.34 1.23
C ARG A 161 14.46 12.18 1.54
N ALA A 162 15.23 12.25 2.63
CA ALA A 162 16.12 11.19 3.06
C ALA A 162 15.34 9.89 3.37
N ALA A 163 14.19 9.98 4.05
CA ALA A 163 13.35 8.83 4.32
C ALA A 163 12.72 8.21 3.05
N MET A 164 12.27 9.06 2.10
CA MET A 164 11.65 8.63 0.84
C MET A 164 12.65 7.91 -0.09
N ARG A 165 13.95 8.01 0.16
CA ARG A 165 14.98 7.23 -0.53
C ARG A 165 14.92 5.73 -0.19
N CYS A 166 14.24 5.34 0.89
CA CYS A 166 14.01 3.95 1.24
C CYS A 166 13.09 3.25 0.23
N ARG A 167 13.40 2.00 -0.11
CA ARG A 167 12.55 1.17 -0.99
C ARG A 167 11.43 0.43 -0.24
N PHE A 168 11.36 0.62 1.07
CA PHE A 168 10.38 0.00 1.97
C PHE A 168 10.28 -1.52 1.80
N CYS A 169 11.44 -2.18 1.71
CA CYS A 169 11.56 -3.59 1.35
C CYS A 169 10.68 -4.50 2.21
N GLU A 170 10.03 -5.48 1.59
CA GLU A 170 9.26 -6.53 2.28
C GLU A 170 10.16 -7.42 3.16
N HIS A 171 11.39 -7.66 2.70
CA HIS A 171 12.42 -8.42 3.41
C HIS A 171 13.68 -7.55 3.53
N PRO A 172 13.73 -6.65 4.53
CA PRO A 172 14.81 -5.68 4.64
C PRO A 172 16.15 -6.34 4.96
N THR A 173 17.15 -6.14 4.10
CA THR A 173 18.53 -6.58 4.32
C THR A 173 19.25 -5.77 5.41
N CYS A 174 18.78 -4.53 5.65
CA CYS A 174 19.35 -3.61 6.63
C CYS A 174 19.14 -4.11 8.06
N CYS A 175 17.88 -4.28 8.50
CA CYS A 175 17.53 -4.53 9.90
C CYS A 175 17.06 -5.95 10.21
N GLY A 176 16.86 -6.81 9.21
CA GLY A 176 16.34 -8.17 9.42
C GLY A 176 14.94 -8.16 10.07
N ARG A 177 14.68 -9.11 10.99
CA ARG A 177 13.37 -9.30 11.64
C ARG A 177 13.32 -8.94 13.14
N ALA A 178 14.46 -8.75 13.79
CA ALA A 178 14.55 -8.61 15.25
C ALA A 178 14.99 -7.21 15.73
N GLY A 179 15.37 -6.32 14.82
CA GLY A 179 15.78 -4.95 15.14
C GLY A 179 14.67 -3.91 14.93
N ALA A 180 15.06 -2.63 14.95
CA ALA A 180 14.18 -1.53 14.62
C ALA A 180 13.55 -1.72 13.22
N ASP A 181 12.24 -1.51 13.10
CA ASP A 181 11.50 -1.62 11.81
C ASP A 181 11.84 -0.43 10.90
N ILE A 182 13.03 -0.45 10.28
CA ILE A 182 13.51 0.64 9.43
C ILE A 182 12.54 0.93 8.28
N PRO A 183 12.05 -0.05 7.49
CA PRO A 183 11.05 0.23 6.46
C PRO A 183 9.77 0.88 7.01
N GLY A 184 9.27 0.41 8.17
CA GLY A 184 8.08 0.97 8.81
C GLY A 184 8.29 2.38 9.36
N ILE A 185 9.46 2.69 9.91
CA ILE A 185 9.85 4.02 10.36
C ILE A 185 9.95 4.96 9.15
N MET A 186 10.77 4.61 8.16
CA MET A 186 10.99 5.44 6.96
C MET A 186 9.68 5.71 6.21
N ARG A 187 8.78 4.72 6.11
CA ARG A 187 7.48 4.90 5.45
C ARG A 187 6.61 5.94 6.16
N ARG A 188 6.65 5.98 7.49
CA ARG A 188 5.90 6.97 8.29
C ARG A 188 6.53 8.35 8.19
N VAL A 189 7.85 8.44 8.27
CA VAL A 189 8.58 9.70 8.07
C VAL A 189 8.28 10.25 6.68
N ALA A 190 8.42 9.46 5.61
CA ALA A 190 8.21 9.90 4.23
C ALA A 190 6.81 10.48 3.92
N VAL A 191 5.82 10.23 4.79
CA VAL A 191 4.46 10.80 4.66
C VAL A 191 4.12 11.82 5.76
N GLY A 192 5.12 12.29 6.51
CA GLY A 192 4.97 13.28 7.58
C GLY A 192 4.40 12.76 8.90
N ASN A 193 4.24 11.43 9.06
CA ASN A 193 3.78 10.83 10.30
C ASN A 193 4.94 10.62 11.29
N LEU A 194 5.50 11.71 11.81
CA LEU A 194 6.66 11.69 12.71
C LEU A 194 6.34 11.03 14.05
N ALA A 195 5.20 11.36 14.65
CA ALA A 195 4.74 10.75 15.90
C ALA A 195 4.63 9.22 15.79
N GLY A 196 4.08 8.72 14.67
CA GLY A 196 4.01 7.30 14.39
C GLY A 196 5.38 6.66 14.15
N ALA A 197 6.31 7.39 13.52
CA ALA A 197 7.68 6.93 13.32
C ALA A 197 8.44 6.80 14.65
N ILE A 198 8.36 7.81 15.52
CA ILE A 198 8.96 7.82 16.87
C ILE A 198 8.40 6.66 17.70
N LYS A 199 7.07 6.49 17.72
CA LYS A 199 6.43 5.36 18.42
C LYS A 199 6.93 4.01 17.90
N CYS A 200 7.10 3.88 16.59
CA CYS A 200 7.60 2.65 15.97
C CYS A 200 9.05 2.35 16.37
N TYR A 201 9.92 3.37 16.38
CA TYR A 201 11.31 3.22 16.79
C TYR A 201 11.44 2.87 18.28
N ARG A 202 10.70 3.57 19.16
CA ARG A 202 10.71 3.33 20.61
C ARG A 202 10.26 1.93 21.02
N ALA A 203 9.56 1.20 20.16
CA ALA A 203 9.18 -0.19 20.43
C ALA A 203 10.41 -1.13 20.44
N HIS A 204 11.41 -0.86 19.60
CA HIS A 204 12.64 -1.64 19.47
C HIS A 204 13.82 -0.71 19.15
N PRO A 205 14.26 0.11 20.13
CA PRO A 205 15.34 1.07 19.91
C PRO A 205 16.67 0.32 19.71
N VAL A 206 17.56 0.91 18.92
CA VAL A 206 18.91 0.40 18.65
C VAL A 206 19.90 1.56 18.73
N ASP A 207 21.14 1.27 19.09
CA ASP A 207 22.18 2.27 19.22
C ASP A 207 22.66 2.80 17.85
N GLU A 208 23.41 3.90 17.89
CA GLU A 208 23.92 4.57 16.70
C GLU A 208 24.83 3.65 15.86
N SER A 209 25.65 2.80 16.51
CA SER A 209 26.53 1.87 15.81
C SER A 209 25.75 0.86 14.97
N THR A 210 24.63 0.34 15.51
CA THR A 210 23.72 -0.55 14.79
C THR A 210 23.04 0.16 13.61
N LEU A 211 22.63 1.43 13.78
CA LEU A 211 22.03 2.20 12.68
C LEU A 211 23.00 2.36 11.51
N GLN A 212 24.27 2.65 11.79
CA GLN A 212 25.31 2.74 10.76
C GLN A 212 25.57 1.39 10.07
N GLU A 213 25.48 0.27 10.80
CA GLU A 213 25.54 -1.06 10.18
C GLU A 213 24.35 -1.29 9.24
N TYR A 214 23.14 -0.87 9.64
CA TYR A 214 21.94 -0.99 8.81
C TYR A 214 22.05 -0.20 7.51
N GLU A 215 22.70 0.97 7.52
CA GLU A 215 22.97 1.74 6.30
C GLU A 215 23.89 1.00 5.34
N LYS A 216 24.99 0.42 5.85
CA LYS A 216 25.94 -0.39 5.07
C LYS A 216 25.26 -1.58 4.40
N ARG A 217 24.31 -2.21 5.12
CA ARG A 217 23.53 -3.37 4.67
C ARG A 217 22.28 -3.03 3.87
N CYS A 218 21.99 -1.74 3.66
CA CYS A 218 20.86 -1.30 2.86
C CYS A 218 20.95 -1.87 1.44
N ILE A 219 19.84 -2.37 0.88
CA ILE A 219 19.82 -2.94 -0.48
C ILE A 219 20.37 -1.97 -1.53
N ARG A 220 20.18 -0.65 -1.32
CA ARG A 220 20.76 0.38 -2.20
C ARG A 220 22.28 0.38 -2.19
N SER A 221 22.88 0.18 -1.02
CA SER A 221 24.34 0.05 -0.86
C SER A 221 24.84 -1.21 -1.56
N LEU A 222 24.16 -2.34 -1.34
CA LEU A 222 24.51 -3.63 -1.94
C LEU A 222 24.46 -3.63 -3.47
N GLU A 223 23.59 -2.81 -4.05
CA GLU A 223 23.49 -2.60 -5.51
C GLU A 223 24.42 -1.50 -6.04
N GLY A 224 25.35 -0.99 -5.23
CA GLY A 224 26.33 0.05 -5.62
C GLY A 224 25.77 1.47 -5.68
N GLY A 225 24.58 1.70 -5.13
CA GLY A 225 23.96 3.02 -5.02
C GLY A 225 24.18 3.67 -3.66
N ILE A 226 23.74 4.93 -3.52
CA ILE A 226 23.82 5.66 -2.25
C ILE A 226 22.84 5.03 -1.23
N PRO A 227 23.27 4.63 -0.02
CA PRO A 227 22.38 4.09 1.01
C PRO A 227 21.36 5.12 1.51
N VAL A 228 20.33 4.63 2.20
CA VAL A 228 19.40 5.49 2.95
C VAL A 228 20.13 6.00 4.19
N GLU A 229 20.01 7.29 4.48
CA GLU A 229 20.59 7.93 5.68
C GLU A 229 19.71 7.63 6.91
N ILE A 230 19.72 6.38 7.35
CA ILE A 230 18.89 5.84 8.43
C ILE A 230 19.19 6.55 9.76
N SER A 231 20.47 6.66 10.13
CA SER A 231 20.92 7.28 11.38
C SER A 231 20.47 8.74 11.44
N ARG A 232 20.81 9.51 10.41
CA ARG A 232 20.42 10.92 10.28
C ARG A 232 18.92 11.14 10.43
N VAL A 233 18.10 10.33 9.76
CA VAL A 233 16.64 10.46 9.83
C VAL A 233 16.13 10.15 11.24
N ILE A 234 16.66 9.10 11.88
CA ILE A 234 16.24 8.72 13.24
C ILE A 234 16.65 9.77 14.27
N ALA A 235 17.88 10.28 14.20
CA ALA A 235 18.34 11.36 15.06
C ALA A 235 17.43 12.60 14.92
N ALA A 236 17.20 13.05 13.69
CA ALA A 236 16.37 14.22 13.43
C ALA A 236 14.94 14.09 13.97
N ILE A 237 14.29 12.92 13.82
CA ILE A 237 12.93 12.76 14.35
C ILE A 237 12.87 12.63 15.89
N LEU A 238 13.98 12.27 16.54
CA LEU A 238 14.05 12.15 17.99
C LEU A 238 14.45 13.44 18.69
N GLU A 239 15.25 14.28 18.03
CA GLU A 239 15.74 15.55 18.58
C GLU A 239 14.76 16.71 18.32
N ASP A 240 14.23 16.83 17.11
CA ASP A 240 13.51 18.03 16.66
C ASP A 240 11.98 17.96 16.88
N PHE A 241 11.42 16.79 17.20
CA PHE A 241 9.97 16.55 17.15
C PHE A 241 9.39 15.78 18.35
N THR A 242 10.08 15.83 19.50
CA THR A 242 9.58 15.37 20.81
C THR A 242 8.91 16.45 21.63
#